data_AF-A0A167MQK0-F1
#
_entry.id   AF-A0A167MQK0-F1
#
_cell.length_a   1.000
_cell.length_b   1.000
_cell.length_c   1.000
_cell.angle_alpha   90.00
_cell.angle_beta   90.00
_cell.angle_gamma   90.00
#
_symmetry.space_group_name_H-M   'P 1'
#
loop_
_entity.id
_entity.type
_entity.pdbx_description
1 polymer ?
#
loop_
_entity_poly.entity_id
_entity_poly.type
_entity_poly.pdbx_seq_one_letter_code
_entity_poly.pdbx_strand_id
1 'polypeptide(L)'
;MVHWIFTIHELLLNIFSHLPRRRDQKCFIVLSKAFWEVAVKELWKEVHDPWDLLCLLPRDVYLNRPGRMHGAEESQRLSRALNEEEWRRIEFHCKNIERLRLQDGMMGRDMRRATIPAATPLLILSTWPGSQPLFRSLQALTVLDIESSTTSSACCELLALGLRSVTLSLSIRFLSREVNASSSILDTLLEALAKHNAQLESMNLDWGRTRNATFSEAFTNRLSAFMDKPNGTATRLKRVFFAPMHTDARIVDKLGDLQGIEDVTLQFNRGDTFDIERLPETSFANLKRICLQTDWLDTLDTIFFLDKVSSGAMESIVVEASSSGEELGHFNALVASRWSTTLQQYDVICHALPGAVQQLSDPDADTWPVKWSDMTPVLECHQMQLLKIELQYPVDVTDDGIAALVGALPNLRVLHLGTLRVCHANVFKPKTTVRCLRTIAHTLTYLEDLMLDVDIGDTSVDEEEIEAAANSRIRWFESWVIGGPASKKIVQDRMRKLFPSLVDVFVYDMDDVAHTACGNADDYVLGHKEEPFWA
;
A
#
# COMPACT_ATOMS: atom_id res chain seq x y z
N MET A 1 -11.06 23.98 40.68
CA MET A 1 -12.19 24.45 39.85
C MET A 1 -11.72 24.39 38.40
N VAL A 2 -12.31 23.53 37.58
CA VAL A 2 -11.95 23.41 36.15
C VAL A 2 -12.76 24.45 35.38
N HIS A 3 -12.11 25.26 34.54
CA HIS A 3 -12.79 26.27 33.73
C HIS A 3 -13.81 25.62 32.79
N TRP A 4 -14.99 26.21 32.62
CA TRP A 4 -16.10 25.65 31.84
C TRP A 4 -15.71 25.33 30.38
N ILE A 5 -14.75 26.05 29.81
CA ILE A 5 -14.24 25.78 28.47
C ILE A 5 -13.71 24.34 28.30
N PHE A 6 -13.21 23.73 29.39
CA PHE A 6 -12.73 22.35 29.41
C PHE A 6 -13.83 21.32 29.62
N THR A 7 -15.11 21.70 29.57
CA THR A 7 -16.22 20.74 29.46
C THR A 7 -16.59 20.46 28.01
N ILE A 8 -16.04 21.22 27.05
CA ILE A 8 -16.24 21.03 25.61
C ILE A 8 -15.32 19.90 25.15
N HIS A 9 -15.90 18.74 24.83
CA HIS A 9 -15.14 17.52 24.51
C HIS A 9 -14.36 17.67 23.20
N GLU A 10 -14.96 18.32 22.20
CA GLU A 10 -14.39 18.57 20.89
C GLU A 10 -13.13 19.43 20.99
N LEU A 11 -13.15 20.43 21.87
CA LEU A 11 -11.98 21.28 22.11
C LEU A 11 -10.85 20.48 22.75
N LEU A 12 -11.15 19.67 23.78
CA LEU A 12 -10.14 18.83 24.44
C LEU A 12 -9.55 17.79 23.48
N LEU A 13 -10.38 17.19 22.63
CA LEU A 13 -9.95 16.23 21.61
C LEU A 13 -9.04 16.90 20.59
N ASN A 14 -9.40 18.09 20.13
CA ASN A 14 -8.60 18.87 19.20
C ASN A 14 -7.25 19.28 19.80
N ILE A 15 -7.22 19.67 21.08
CA ILE A 15 -5.95 19.92 21.77
C ILE A 15 -5.13 18.63 21.84
N PHE A 16 -5.72 17.51 22.25
CA PHE A 16 -5.04 16.23 22.41
C PHE A 16 -4.45 15.70 21.10
N SER A 17 -5.19 15.77 19.99
CA SER A 17 -4.76 15.30 18.67
C SER A 17 -3.60 16.10 18.09
N HIS A 18 -3.46 17.37 18.49
CA HIS A 18 -2.36 18.25 18.07
C HIS A 18 -1.14 18.20 19.00
N LEU A 19 -1.14 17.37 20.06
CA LEU A 19 0.04 17.19 20.90
C LEU A 19 1.06 16.29 20.17
N PRO A 20 2.22 16.83 19.73
CA PRO A 20 3.13 16.12 18.83
C PRO A 20 3.89 14.98 19.51
N ARG A 21 3.93 14.95 20.85
CA ARG A 21 4.71 13.98 21.63
C ARG A 21 3.79 13.16 22.53
N ARG A 22 4.00 11.83 22.54
CA ARG A 22 3.33 10.91 23.48
C ARG A 22 3.48 11.29 24.95
N ARG A 23 4.57 11.97 25.32
CA ARG A 23 4.77 12.48 26.69
C ARG A 23 3.77 13.57 27.05
N ASP A 24 3.51 14.49 26.12
CA ASP A 24 2.61 15.62 26.33
C ASP A 24 1.16 15.11 26.43
N GLN A 25 0.80 14.13 25.61
CA GLN A 25 -0.47 13.40 25.72
C GLN A 25 -0.65 12.76 27.11
N LYS A 26 0.39 12.13 27.68
CA LYS A 26 0.34 11.58 29.05
C LYS A 26 0.17 12.66 30.11
N CYS A 27 0.87 13.79 29.97
CA CYS A 27 0.70 14.93 30.87
C CYS A 27 -0.72 15.50 30.77
N PHE A 28 -1.29 15.57 29.57
CA PHE A 28 -2.65 16.03 29.32
C PHE A 28 -3.69 15.19 30.05
N ILE A 29 -3.55 13.85 29.99
CA ILE A 29 -4.44 12.90 30.67
C ILE A 29 -4.52 13.11 32.18
N VAL A 30 -3.41 13.47 32.83
CA VAL A 30 -3.34 13.59 34.30
C VAL A 30 -3.82 14.95 34.83
N LEU A 31 -4.16 15.91 33.96
CA LEU A 31 -4.57 17.26 34.38
C LEU A 31 -5.90 17.24 35.15
N SER A 32 -6.90 16.51 34.67
CA SER A 32 -8.19 16.35 35.33
C SER A 32 -9.01 15.20 34.75
N LYS A 33 -10.10 14.84 35.42
CA LYS A 33 -11.01 13.77 34.98
C LYS A 33 -11.57 14.01 33.57
N ALA A 34 -11.95 15.25 33.23
CA ALA A 34 -12.51 15.56 31.92
C ALA A 34 -11.50 15.31 30.78
N PHE A 35 -10.23 15.66 31.02
CA PHE A 35 -9.14 15.43 30.07
C PHE A 35 -8.86 13.94 29.93
N TRP A 36 -8.85 13.22 31.05
CA TRP A 36 -8.71 11.76 31.06
C TRP A 36 -9.81 11.07 30.24
N GLU A 37 -11.08 11.45 30.40
CA GLU A 37 -12.21 10.83 29.68
C GLU A 37 -12.14 11.04 28.15
N VAL A 38 -11.65 12.19 27.69
CA VAL A 38 -11.46 12.45 26.25
C VAL A 38 -10.24 11.70 25.73
N ALA A 39 -9.11 11.83 26.40
CA ALA A 39 -7.86 11.26 25.96
C ALA A 39 -7.86 9.71 26.02
N VAL A 40 -8.54 9.11 27.01
CA VAL A 40 -8.64 7.64 27.09
C VAL A 40 -9.46 7.07 25.93
N LYS A 41 -10.50 7.76 25.46
CA LYS A 41 -11.26 7.33 24.28
C LYS A 41 -10.38 7.35 23.04
N GLU A 42 -9.63 8.43 22.85
CA GLU A 42 -8.78 8.59 21.68
C GLU A 42 -7.59 7.62 21.70
N LEU A 43 -6.94 7.43 22.85
CA LEU A 43 -5.82 6.49 22.98
C LEU A 43 -6.20 5.03 22.78
N TRP A 44 -7.43 4.66 23.14
CA TRP A 44 -7.93 3.29 22.99
C TRP A 44 -8.73 3.10 21.70
N LYS A 45 -8.84 4.12 20.85
CA LYS A 45 -9.56 4.03 19.58
C LYS A 45 -8.93 3.01 18.65
N GLU A 46 -7.59 2.96 18.65
CA GLU A 46 -6.79 2.05 17.83
C GLU A 46 -5.83 1.26 18.72
N VAL A 47 -5.97 -0.06 18.70
CA VAL A 47 -5.09 -0.97 19.44
C VAL A 47 -4.28 -1.76 18.43
N HIS A 48 -2.99 -1.42 18.31
CA HIS A 48 -2.09 -2.09 17.38
C HIS A 48 -1.44 -3.35 17.97
N ASP A 49 -1.33 -3.39 19.30
CA ASP A 49 -0.73 -4.49 20.03
C ASP A 49 -1.79 -5.13 20.95
N PRO A 50 -2.22 -6.38 20.69
CA PRO A 50 -3.18 -7.05 21.57
C PRO A 50 -2.66 -7.24 23.00
N TRP A 51 -1.35 -7.15 23.24
CA TRP A 51 -0.77 -7.18 24.59
C TRP A 51 -1.15 -5.95 25.43
N ASP A 52 -1.50 -4.82 24.80
CA ASP A 52 -2.02 -3.66 25.51
C ASP A 52 -3.34 -3.99 26.23
N LEU A 53 -4.13 -4.92 25.70
CA LEU A 53 -5.34 -5.41 26.36
C LEU A 53 -5.04 -6.15 27.67
N LEU A 54 -3.88 -6.81 27.78
CA LEU A 54 -3.47 -7.42 29.06
C LEU A 54 -3.10 -6.39 30.12
N CYS A 55 -2.70 -5.17 29.72
CA CYS A 55 -2.47 -4.09 30.68
C CYS A 55 -3.77 -3.68 31.42
N LEU A 56 -4.94 -4.07 30.88
CA LEU A 56 -6.23 -3.89 31.52
C LEU A 56 -6.51 -4.92 32.62
N LEU A 57 -5.75 -6.01 32.71
CA LEU A 57 -5.90 -7.00 33.76
C LEU A 57 -5.31 -6.49 35.09
N PRO A 58 -5.87 -6.89 36.24
CA PRO A 58 -5.26 -6.66 37.53
C PRO A 58 -3.83 -7.23 37.60
N ARG A 59 -2.93 -6.60 38.35
CA ARG A 59 -1.52 -7.04 38.44
C ARG A 59 -1.33 -8.44 39.02
N ASP A 60 -2.29 -8.91 39.82
CA ASP A 60 -2.32 -10.26 40.41
C ASP A 60 -2.98 -11.30 39.48
N VAL A 61 -3.61 -10.84 38.40
CA VAL A 61 -4.23 -11.69 37.39
C VAL A 61 -3.26 -11.88 36.24
N TYR A 62 -2.92 -13.12 35.94
CA TYR A 62 -2.01 -13.46 34.85
C TYR A 62 -2.45 -14.74 34.15
N LEU A 63 -1.88 -14.97 32.98
CA LEU A 63 -2.15 -16.13 32.16
C LEU A 63 -1.46 -17.36 32.75
N ASN A 64 -2.25 -18.37 33.13
CA ASN A 64 -1.69 -19.68 33.44
C ASN A 64 -1.26 -20.35 32.14
N ARG A 65 -0.03 -20.87 32.12
CA ARG A 65 0.45 -21.65 30.98
C ARG A 65 -0.38 -22.92 30.83
N PRO A 66 -0.74 -23.32 29.60
CA PRO A 66 -1.08 -24.72 29.37
C PRO A 66 0.12 -25.58 29.81
N GLY A 67 -0.14 -26.71 30.44
CA GLY A 67 0.93 -27.62 30.84
C GLY A 67 1.76 -28.00 29.61
N ARG A 68 3.06 -28.29 29.75
CA ARG A 68 3.93 -28.74 28.64
C ARG A 68 3.49 -30.08 28.00
N MET A 69 2.34 -30.63 28.36
CA MET A 69 1.80 -31.86 27.80
C MET A 69 1.24 -31.56 26.41
N HIS A 70 1.94 -32.04 25.39
CA HIS A 70 1.58 -31.93 23.99
C HIS A 70 0.15 -32.44 23.71
N GLY A 71 -0.65 -31.64 22.99
CA GLY A 71 -1.70 -32.17 22.11
C GLY A 71 -3.15 -31.81 22.43
N ALA A 72 -3.44 -31.13 23.53
CA ALA A 72 -4.79 -30.61 23.76
C ALA A 72 -4.75 -29.09 23.84
N GLU A 73 -5.68 -28.43 23.16
CA GLU A 73 -6.08 -27.04 23.35
C GLU A 73 -6.59 -26.85 24.80
N GLU A 74 -5.72 -27.03 25.79
CA GLU A 74 -6.02 -26.73 27.18
C GLU A 74 -6.25 -25.23 27.28
N SER A 75 -7.55 -24.89 27.30
CA SER A 75 -8.10 -23.56 27.57
C SER A 75 -7.16 -22.75 28.45
N GLN A 76 -6.54 -21.72 27.86
CA GLN A 76 -5.75 -20.75 28.58
C GLN A 76 -6.65 -20.13 29.64
N ARG A 77 -6.28 -20.28 30.92
CA ARG A 77 -7.06 -19.78 32.05
C ARG A 77 -6.32 -18.64 32.72
N LEU A 78 -7.09 -17.67 33.20
CA LEU A 78 -6.58 -16.68 34.13
C LEU A 78 -6.21 -17.35 35.46
N SER A 79 -5.24 -16.77 36.18
CA SER A 79 -4.82 -17.21 37.53
C SER A 79 -5.98 -17.22 38.53
N ARG A 80 -6.98 -16.34 38.32
CA ARG A 80 -8.28 -16.34 38.97
C ARG A 80 -9.33 -15.71 38.04
N ALA A 81 -10.60 -15.90 38.36
CA ALA A 81 -11.69 -15.17 37.71
C ALA A 81 -11.60 -13.67 38.00
N LEU A 82 -12.03 -12.86 37.02
CA LEU A 82 -12.20 -11.43 37.18
C LEU A 82 -13.50 -11.12 37.91
N ASN A 83 -13.47 -10.16 38.82
CA ASN A 83 -14.67 -9.68 39.51
C ASN A 83 -15.42 -8.65 38.64
N GLU A 84 -16.62 -8.26 39.09
CA GLU A 84 -17.49 -7.34 38.33
C GLU A 84 -16.86 -5.94 38.12
N GLU A 85 -16.13 -5.42 39.11
CA GLU A 85 -15.47 -4.12 39.01
C GLU A 85 -14.31 -4.13 37.99
N GLU A 86 -13.53 -5.21 37.98
CA GLU A 86 -12.46 -5.43 37.02
C GLU A 86 -13.01 -5.53 35.60
N TRP A 87 -14.14 -6.24 35.43
CA TRP A 87 -14.86 -6.32 34.17
C TRP A 87 -15.39 -4.97 33.70
N ARG A 88 -16.01 -4.17 34.58
CA ARG A 88 -16.44 -2.80 34.26
C ARG A 88 -15.28 -1.91 33.83
N ARG A 89 -14.10 -2.07 34.44
CA ARG A 89 -12.88 -1.35 34.02
C ARG A 89 -12.47 -1.75 32.60
N ILE A 90 -12.41 -3.05 32.31
CA ILE A 90 -12.06 -3.55 30.97
C ILE A 90 -13.07 -3.04 29.93
N GLU A 91 -14.37 -3.18 30.20
CA GLU A 91 -15.45 -2.68 29.35
C GLU A 91 -15.31 -1.17 29.08
N PHE A 92 -14.96 -0.38 30.11
CA PHE A 92 -14.76 1.05 29.96
C PHE A 92 -13.73 1.40 28.87
N HIS A 93 -12.67 0.61 28.74
CA HIS A 93 -11.65 0.79 27.70
C HIS A 93 -12.07 0.17 26.37
N CYS A 94 -12.48 -1.09 26.37
CA CYS A 94 -12.78 -1.85 25.16
C CYS A 94 -13.96 -1.29 24.35
N LYS A 95 -14.91 -0.62 25.00
CA LYS A 95 -16.03 0.03 24.33
C LYS A 95 -15.63 1.20 23.42
N ASN A 96 -14.39 1.69 23.50
CA ASN A 96 -13.89 2.76 22.64
C ASN A 96 -13.00 2.24 21.52
N ILE A 97 -12.67 0.94 21.50
CA ILE A 97 -11.84 0.35 20.44
C ILE A 97 -12.67 0.29 19.17
N GLU A 98 -12.26 1.08 18.18
CA GLU A 98 -12.85 1.12 16.84
C GLU A 98 -12.02 0.31 15.84
N ARG A 99 -10.70 0.24 16.05
CA ARG A 99 -9.77 -0.50 15.21
C ARG A 99 -8.90 -1.41 16.06
N LEU A 100 -8.89 -2.69 15.74
CA LEU A 100 -8.09 -3.69 16.44
C LEU A 100 -7.17 -4.37 15.43
N ARG A 101 -5.87 -4.34 15.69
CA ARG A 101 -4.87 -5.08 14.93
C ARG A 101 -4.29 -6.21 15.77
N LEU A 102 -4.19 -7.37 15.17
CA LEU A 102 -3.67 -8.60 15.72
C LEU A 102 -2.57 -9.10 14.79
N GLN A 103 -1.48 -9.61 15.35
CA GLN A 103 -0.42 -10.23 14.57
C GLN A 103 0.05 -11.49 15.27
N ASP A 104 -0.24 -12.67 14.72
CA ASP A 104 0.04 -13.95 15.39
C ASP A 104 1.56 -14.18 15.55
N GLY A 105 2.35 -13.71 14.57
CA GLY A 105 3.81 -13.75 14.61
C GLY A 105 4.44 -12.93 15.77
N MET A 106 3.70 -12.00 16.38
CA MET A 106 4.14 -11.27 17.56
C MET A 106 3.92 -12.10 18.82
N MET A 107 4.88 -12.95 19.14
CA MET A 107 4.87 -13.66 20.42
C MET A 107 5.17 -12.70 21.57
N GLY A 108 4.14 -12.44 22.39
CA GLY A 108 4.31 -11.78 23.68
C GLY A 108 5.07 -12.68 24.64
N ARG A 109 5.68 -12.06 25.65
CA ARG A 109 6.32 -12.78 26.75
C ARG A 109 5.49 -12.63 28.02
N ASP A 110 5.13 -13.75 28.64
CA ASP A 110 4.55 -13.74 29.98
C ASP A 110 5.56 -13.19 31.02
N MET A 111 5.11 -12.97 32.26
CA MET A 111 6.00 -12.55 33.37
C MET A 111 7.18 -13.51 33.60
N ARG A 112 7.13 -14.73 33.07
CA ARG A 112 8.14 -15.78 33.14
C ARG A 112 8.85 -15.99 31.79
N ARG A 113 8.78 -15.02 30.88
CA ARG A 113 9.40 -14.97 29.54
C ARG A 113 8.99 -16.07 28.54
N ALA A 114 7.90 -16.80 28.76
CA ALA A 114 7.38 -17.72 27.73
C ALA A 114 6.56 -16.99 26.69
N THR A 115 6.62 -17.53 25.49
CA THR A 115 5.85 -17.13 24.33
C THR A 115 4.38 -17.43 24.53
N ILE A 116 3.53 -16.42 24.39
CA ILE A 116 2.08 -16.54 24.36
C ILE A 116 1.59 -16.10 22.97
N PRO A 117 0.64 -16.82 22.35
CA PRO A 117 0.00 -16.39 21.09
C PRO A 117 -0.70 -15.03 21.24
N ALA A 118 -0.67 -14.22 20.19
CA ALA A 118 -1.25 -12.87 20.21
C ALA A 118 -2.78 -12.85 20.37
N ALA A 119 -3.47 -13.95 20.05
CA ALA A 119 -4.91 -14.08 20.22
C ALA A 119 -5.35 -14.41 21.66
N THR A 120 -4.43 -14.80 22.54
CA THR A 120 -4.74 -15.17 23.93
C THR A 120 -5.49 -14.09 24.72
N PRO A 121 -5.10 -12.81 24.67
CA PRO A 121 -5.85 -11.74 25.33
C PRO A 121 -7.32 -11.71 24.88
N LEU A 122 -7.58 -11.93 23.58
CA LEU A 122 -8.94 -11.88 23.03
C LEU A 122 -9.81 -13.04 23.48
N LEU A 123 -9.28 -14.27 23.48
CA LEU A 123 -10.04 -15.44 23.94
C LEU A 123 -10.42 -15.35 25.41
N ILE A 124 -9.63 -14.64 26.21
CA ILE A 124 -10.01 -14.40 27.60
C ILE A 124 -11.07 -13.32 27.68
N LEU A 125 -10.90 -12.27 26.90
CA LEU A 125 -11.88 -11.20 26.84
C LEU A 125 -13.22 -11.66 26.24
N SER A 126 -13.25 -12.75 25.46
CA SER A 126 -14.49 -13.35 24.98
C SER A 126 -15.26 -14.13 26.05
N THR A 127 -14.65 -14.41 27.20
CA THR A 127 -15.38 -14.91 28.40
C THR A 127 -16.20 -13.83 29.12
N TRP A 128 -16.28 -12.64 28.52
CA TRP A 128 -17.10 -11.53 28.99
C TRP A 128 -18.52 -11.98 29.36
N PRO A 129 -18.96 -11.81 30.63
CA PRO A 129 -20.27 -12.28 31.08
C PRO A 129 -21.42 -11.32 30.74
N GLY A 130 -21.14 -10.15 30.16
CA GLY A 130 -22.15 -9.14 29.89
C GLY A 130 -23.06 -9.49 28.71
N SER A 131 -24.23 -8.85 28.67
CA SER A 131 -25.24 -9.08 27.61
C SER A 131 -24.91 -8.41 26.27
N GLN A 132 -23.99 -7.45 26.28
CA GLN A 132 -23.51 -6.74 25.09
C GLN A 132 -22.11 -7.21 24.72
N PRO A 133 -21.71 -7.16 23.43
CA PRO A 133 -20.34 -7.45 23.04
C PRO A 133 -19.33 -6.49 23.69
N LEU A 134 -18.18 -7.02 24.11
CA LEU A 134 -17.15 -6.24 24.77
C LEU A 134 -16.59 -5.11 23.87
N PHE A 135 -16.44 -5.39 22.58
CA PHE A 135 -15.92 -4.46 21.57
C PHE A 135 -17.06 -3.83 20.74
N ARG A 136 -18.05 -3.24 21.42
CA ARG A 136 -19.27 -2.72 20.76
C ARG A 136 -19.06 -1.63 19.71
N SER A 137 -17.93 -0.93 19.75
CA SER A 137 -17.58 0.14 18.80
C SER A 137 -16.65 -0.34 17.69
N LEU A 138 -16.29 -1.63 17.67
CA LEU A 138 -15.33 -2.16 16.71
C LEU A 138 -15.89 -2.06 15.30
N GLN A 139 -15.15 -1.38 14.44
CA GLN A 139 -15.50 -1.15 13.04
C GLN A 139 -14.47 -1.76 12.09
N ALA A 140 -13.21 -1.86 12.52
CA ALA A 140 -12.13 -2.42 11.72
C ALA A 140 -11.36 -3.50 12.49
N LEU A 141 -11.14 -4.62 11.83
CA LEU A 141 -10.30 -5.71 12.33
C LEU A 141 -9.17 -5.99 11.33
N THR A 142 -7.93 -5.94 11.80
CA THR A 142 -6.75 -6.32 11.02
C THR A 142 -6.08 -7.49 11.71
N VAL A 143 -5.93 -8.61 11.02
CA VAL A 143 -5.30 -9.82 11.56
C VAL A 143 -4.22 -10.25 10.60
N LEU A 144 -2.98 -10.20 11.06
CA LEU A 144 -1.80 -10.49 10.26
C LEU A 144 -1.18 -11.82 10.69
N ASP A 145 -0.60 -12.52 9.73
CA ASP A 145 0.17 -13.74 9.96
C ASP A 145 -0.61 -14.82 10.73
N ILE A 146 -1.89 -15.09 10.41
CA ILE A 146 -2.68 -16.12 11.10
C ILE A 146 -1.96 -17.48 11.00
N GLU A 147 -1.54 -18.03 12.14
CA GLU A 147 -0.77 -19.28 12.23
C GLU A 147 -1.45 -20.36 13.07
N SER A 148 -2.48 -20.01 13.84
CA SER A 148 -3.11 -20.93 14.81
C SER A 148 -4.64 -21.01 14.71
N SER A 149 -5.20 -22.18 15.06
CA SER A 149 -6.65 -22.38 15.24
C SER A 149 -7.22 -21.41 16.27
N THR A 150 -6.47 -21.17 17.34
CA THR A 150 -6.77 -20.24 18.44
C THR A 150 -7.02 -18.82 17.92
N THR A 151 -6.14 -18.32 17.06
CA THR A 151 -6.31 -17.01 16.41
C THR A 151 -7.53 -17.00 15.50
N SER A 152 -7.72 -18.03 14.69
CA SER A 152 -8.92 -18.15 13.83
C SER A 152 -10.22 -18.11 14.66
N SER A 153 -10.29 -18.82 15.78
CA SER A 153 -11.46 -18.80 16.66
C SER A 153 -11.73 -17.42 17.23
N ALA A 154 -10.71 -16.72 17.74
CA ALA A 154 -10.85 -15.35 18.22
C ALA A 154 -11.33 -14.40 17.11
N CYS A 155 -10.82 -14.56 15.89
CA CYS A 155 -11.27 -13.80 14.73
C CYS A 155 -12.75 -14.04 14.44
N CYS A 156 -13.22 -15.29 14.47
CA CYS A 156 -14.62 -15.61 14.21
C CYS A 156 -15.58 -14.91 15.19
N GLU A 157 -15.21 -14.82 16.47
CA GLU A 157 -15.98 -14.10 17.48
C GLU A 157 -16.03 -12.59 17.19
N LEU A 158 -14.90 -11.99 16.77
CA LEU A 158 -14.82 -10.56 16.44
C LEU A 158 -15.55 -10.22 15.13
N LEU A 159 -15.50 -11.13 14.15
CA LEU A 159 -16.24 -10.99 12.88
C LEU A 159 -17.76 -11.00 13.09
N ALA A 160 -18.25 -11.48 14.23
CA ALA A 160 -19.68 -11.46 14.56
C ALA A 160 -20.22 -10.05 14.89
N LEU A 161 -19.34 -9.04 15.02
CA LEU A 161 -19.70 -7.69 15.51
C LEU A 161 -20.22 -6.73 14.44
N GLY A 162 -20.31 -7.15 13.17
CA GLY A 162 -20.83 -6.30 12.08
C GLY A 162 -19.83 -5.22 11.66
N LEU A 163 -18.63 -5.64 11.29
CA LEU A 163 -17.51 -4.78 10.94
C LEU A 163 -17.72 -4.05 9.60
N ARG A 164 -17.07 -2.89 9.46
CA ARG A 164 -16.99 -2.13 8.20
C ARG A 164 -15.73 -2.43 7.41
N SER A 165 -14.64 -2.79 8.09
CA SER A 165 -13.36 -3.10 7.47
C SER A 165 -12.77 -4.38 8.06
N VAL A 166 -12.32 -5.28 7.21
CA VAL A 166 -11.62 -6.49 7.62
C VAL A 166 -10.36 -6.67 6.78
N THR A 167 -9.24 -6.89 7.44
CA THR A 167 -7.98 -7.33 6.84
C THR A 167 -7.58 -8.66 7.47
N LEU A 168 -7.43 -9.71 6.66
CA LEU A 168 -6.98 -11.02 7.11
C LEU A 168 -5.76 -11.43 6.29
N SER A 169 -4.68 -11.80 6.96
CA SER A 169 -3.49 -12.34 6.32
C SER A 169 -3.09 -13.68 6.93
N LEU A 170 -2.85 -14.72 6.10
CA LEU A 170 -2.32 -16.02 6.54
C LEU A 170 -0.80 -16.04 6.40
N SER A 171 -0.14 -16.64 7.38
CA SER A 171 1.30 -16.84 7.32
C SER A 171 1.68 -17.87 6.25
N ILE A 172 2.68 -17.52 5.43
CA ILE A 172 3.30 -18.43 4.44
C ILE A 172 3.84 -19.70 5.13
N ARG A 173 4.34 -19.58 6.36
CA ARG A 173 4.86 -20.72 7.13
C ARG A 173 3.76 -21.71 7.48
N PHE A 174 2.57 -21.22 7.80
CA PHE A 174 1.42 -22.05 8.10
C PHE A 174 0.93 -22.80 6.86
N LEU A 175 0.81 -22.09 5.74
CA LEU A 175 0.37 -22.67 4.46
C LEU A 175 1.29 -23.76 3.93
N SER A 176 2.60 -23.62 4.15
CA SER A 176 3.60 -24.61 3.72
C SER A 176 3.62 -25.88 4.57
N ARG A 177 3.09 -25.84 5.81
CA ARG A 177 3.12 -26.97 6.75
C ARG A 177 1.80 -27.75 6.80
N GLU A 178 0.66 -27.05 6.76
CA GLU A 178 -0.65 -27.64 7.09
C GLU A 178 -1.77 -27.20 6.13
N VAL A 179 -1.66 -27.54 4.84
CA VAL A 179 -2.63 -27.16 3.78
C VAL A 179 -4.10 -27.50 4.12
N ASN A 180 -4.33 -28.64 4.78
CA ASN A 180 -5.69 -29.05 5.16
C ASN A 180 -6.23 -28.20 6.32
N ALA A 181 -5.40 -27.89 7.31
CA ALA A 181 -5.81 -27.04 8.44
C ALA A 181 -6.06 -25.60 7.98
N SER A 182 -5.21 -25.07 7.09
CA SER A 182 -5.40 -23.74 6.52
C SER A 182 -6.70 -23.61 5.72
N SER A 183 -7.06 -24.64 4.97
CA SER A 183 -8.34 -24.71 4.26
C SER A 183 -9.53 -24.62 5.22
N SER A 184 -9.50 -25.38 6.33
CA SER A 184 -10.57 -25.35 7.33
C SER A 184 -10.70 -24.00 8.03
N ILE A 185 -9.57 -23.34 8.34
CA ILE A 185 -9.56 -22.01 8.94
C ILE A 185 -10.17 -20.99 7.99
N LEU A 186 -9.75 -21.01 6.73
CA LEU A 186 -10.27 -20.15 5.69
C LEU A 186 -11.79 -20.29 5.51
N ASP A 187 -12.28 -21.53 5.44
CA ASP A 187 -13.72 -21.83 5.33
C ASP A 187 -14.49 -21.20 6.50
N THR A 188 -13.99 -21.36 7.72
CA THR A 188 -14.61 -20.82 8.93
C THR A 188 -14.65 -19.29 8.92
N LEU A 189 -13.55 -18.64 8.51
CA LEU A 189 -13.45 -17.17 8.47
C LEU A 189 -14.36 -16.57 7.39
N LEU A 190 -14.38 -17.15 6.18
CA LEU A 190 -15.25 -16.70 5.09
C LEU A 190 -16.74 -16.92 5.42
N GLU A 191 -17.07 -18.02 6.10
CA GLU A 191 -18.44 -18.25 6.58
C GLU A 191 -18.85 -17.21 7.63
N ALA A 192 -17.98 -16.92 8.61
CA ALA A 192 -18.23 -15.89 9.60
C ALA A 192 -18.41 -14.50 8.95
N LEU A 193 -17.58 -14.17 7.96
CA LEU A 193 -17.71 -12.94 7.17
C LEU A 193 -19.06 -12.85 6.45
N ALA A 194 -19.48 -13.93 5.79
CA ALA A 194 -20.72 -13.97 5.04
C ALA A 194 -21.95 -13.86 5.94
N LYS A 195 -21.88 -14.45 7.14
CA LYS A 195 -22.99 -14.54 8.07
C LYS A 195 -23.24 -13.26 8.85
N HIS A 196 -22.19 -12.52 9.20
CA HIS A 196 -22.28 -11.47 10.21
C HIS A 196 -21.93 -10.05 9.73
N ASN A 197 -21.33 -9.88 8.55
CA ASN A 197 -20.78 -8.58 8.16
C ASN A 197 -21.58 -7.88 7.06
N ALA A 198 -22.90 -7.76 7.23
CA ALA A 198 -23.76 -7.03 6.28
C ALA A 198 -23.40 -5.53 6.09
N GLN A 199 -22.49 -4.98 6.90
CA GLN A 199 -22.00 -3.60 6.84
C GLN A 199 -20.57 -3.48 6.25
N LEU A 200 -19.99 -4.57 5.75
CA LEU A 200 -18.61 -4.56 5.27
C LEU A 200 -18.47 -3.67 4.03
N GLU A 201 -17.63 -2.66 4.13
CA GLU A 201 -17.30 -1.72 3.06
C GLU A 201 -15.90 -1.97 2.52
N SER A 202 -15.00 -2.56 3.32
CA SER A 202 -13.61 -2.82 2.96
C SER A 202 -13.22 -4.24 3.34
N MET A 203 -12.66 -4.97 2.38
CA MET A 203 -12.16 -6.33 2.60
C MET A 203 -10.76 -6.45 2.02
N ASN A 204 -9.82 -6.86 2.84
CA ASN A 204 -8.46 -7.17 2.45
C ASN A 204 -8.15 -8.62 2.86
N LEU A 205 -7.84 -9.46 1.89
CA LEU A 205 -7.45 -10.84 2.13
C LEU A 205 -6.08 -11.10 1.49
N ASP A 206 -5.06 -11.35 2.32
CA ASP A 206 -3.71 -11.72 1.89
C ASP A 206 -3.34 -13.12 2.39
N TRP A 207 -3.47 -14.12 1.55
CA TRP A 207 -3.17 -15.50 1.92
C TRP A 207 -1.76 -15.92 1.57
N GLY A 208 -0.82 -14.99 1.34
CA GLY A 208 0.58 -15.29 1.13
C GLY A 208 0.90 -16.14 -0.11
N ARG A 209 2.16 -16.11 -0.54
CA ARG A 209 2.62 -16.81 -1.75
C ARG A 209 2.70 -18.31 -1.51
N THR A 210 1.64 -19.04 -1.83
CA THR A 210 1.67 -20.50 -1.92
C THR A 210 2.06 -20.95 -3.32
N ARG A 211 2.92 -21.98 -3.41
CA ARG A 211 3.22 -22.70 -4.67
C ARG A 211 2.23 -23.83 -4.93
N ASN A 212 1.26 -24.05 -4.04
CA ASN A 212 0.26 -25.10 -4.15
C ASN A 212 -0.93 -24.61 -4.98
N ALA A 213 -0.93 -24.92 -6.28
CA ALA A 213 -2.00 -24.55 -7.21
C ALA A 213 -3.39 -25.04 -6.74
N THR A 214 -3.47 -26.23 -6.14
CA THR A 214 -4.73 -26.79 -5.61
C THR A 214 -5.30 -25.94 -4.48
N PHE A 215 -4.45 -25.40 -3.59
CA PHE A 215 -4.92 -24.48 -2.55
C PHE A 215 -5.43 -23.18 -3.18
N SER A 216 -4.69 -22.61 -4.13
CA SER A 216 -5.08 -21.36 -4.80
C SER A 216 -6.41 -21.50 -5.53
N GLU A 217 -6.62 -22.58 -6.28
CA GLU A 217 -7.89 -22.88 -6.95
C GLU A 217 -9.03 -23.05 -5.95
N ALA A 218 -8.81 -23.81 -4.86
CA ALA A 218 -9.81 -24.02 -3.83
C ALA A 218 -10.15 -22.72 -3.07
N PHE A 219 -9.16 -21.86 -2.83
CA PHE A 219 -9.38 -20.51 -2.28
C PHE A 219 -10.24 -19.67 -3.23
N THR A 220 -9.90 -19.65 -4.51
CA THR A 220 -10.69 -18.94 -5.53
C THR A 220 -12.14 -19.41 -5.60
N ASN A 221 -12.35 -20.73 -5.60
CA ASN A 221 -13.70 -21.32 -5.57
C ASN A 221 -14.51 -20.85 -4.35
N ARG A 222 -13.87 -20.79 -3.18
CA ARG A 222 -14.51 -20.32 -1.94
C ARG A 222 -14.82 -18.83 -1.98
N LEU A 223 -13.91 -18.02 -2.51
CA LEU A 223 -14.12 -16.58 -2.62
C LEU A 223 -15.23 -16.25 -3.62
N SER A 224 -15.27 -16.95 -4.76
CA SER A 224 -16.39 -16.86 -5.71
C SER A 224 -17.72 -17.21 -5.02
N ALA A 225 -17.76 -18.35 -4.32
CA ALA A 225 -18.96 -18.78 -3.58
C ALA A 225 -19.36 -17.81 -2.45
N PHE A 226 -18.39 -17.10 -1.85
CA PHE A 226 -18.65 -16.03 -0.89
C PHE A 226 -19.34 -14.84 -1.56
N MET A 227 -18.87 -14.42 -2.74
CA MET A 227 -19.43 -13.29 -3.49
C MET A 227 -20.78 -13.59 -4.14
N ASP A 228 -21.05 -14.84 -4.53
CA ASP A 228 -22.30 -15.27 -5.14
C ASP A 228 -23.53 -15.23 -4.21
N LYS A 229 -23.34 -14.97 -2.91
CA LYS A 229 -24.45 -14.98 -1.94
C LYS A 229 -25.37 -13.76 -2.15
N PRO A 230 -26.63 -13.94 -2.59
CA PRO A 230 -27.50 -12.87 -3.10
C PRO A 230 -27.98 -11.86 -2.05
N ASN A 231 -27.86 -12.18 -0.76
CA ASN A 231 -28.18 -11.28 0.36
C ASN A 231 -26.94 -10.91 1.19
N GLY A 232 -25.75 -11.18 0.64
CA GLY A 232 -24.50 -11.16 1.39
C GLY A 232 -23.84 -9.80 1.50
N THR A 233 -22.98 -9.71 2.51
CA THR A 233 -21.87 -8.77 2.75
C THR A 233 -21.28 -8.06 1.52
N ALA A 234 -21.27 -8.69 0.34
CA ALA A 234 -20.70 -8.15 -0.88
C ALA A 234 -21.39 -6.89 -1.44
N THR A 235 -22.69 -6.69 -1.18
CA THR A 235 -23.46 -5.57 -1.76
C THR A 235 -23.00 -4.17 -1.32
N ARG A 236 -22.30 -4.07 -0.19
CA ARG A 236 -21.78 -2.81 0.36
C ARG A 236 -20.27 -2.67 0.21
N LEU A 237 -19.59 -3.68 -0.34
CA LEU A 237 -18.16 -3.60 -0.58
C LEU A 237 -17.87 -2.46 -1.54
N LYS A 238 -17.00 -1.57 -1.08
CA LYS A 238 -16.46 -0.45 -1.85
C LYS A 238 -15.00 -0.67 -2.16
N ARG A 239 -14.27 -1.34 -1.27
CA ARG A 239 -12.83 -1.53 -1.37
C ARG A 239 -12.51 -2.99 -1.20
N VAL A 240 -11.82 -3.55 -2.17
CA VAL A 240 -11.31 -4.91 -2.09
C VAL A 240 -9.82 -4.93 -2.36
N PHE A 241 -9.14 -5.69 -1.54
CA PHE A 241 -7.77 -6.07 -1.75
C PHE A 241 -7.73 -7.60 -1.70
N PHE A 242 -7.23 -8.26 -2.73
CA PHE A 242 -7.00 -9.71 -2.72
C PHE A 242 -5.58 -10.07 -3.20
N ALA A 243 -4.84 -10.80 -2.36
CA ALA A 243 -3.50 -11.31 -2.67
C ALA A 243 -3.23 -12.68 -2.04
N PRO A 244 -2.30 -13.44 -2.63
CA PRO A 244 -2.16 -13.57 -4.07
C PRO A 244 -3.38 -14.34 -4.62
N MET A 245 -3.95 -13.84 -5.71
CA MET A 245 -5.00 -14.54 -6.46
C MET A 245 -4.38 -15.40 -7.55
N HIS A 246 -4.88 -16.61 -7.77
CA HIS A 246 -4.68 -17.24 -9.07
C HIS A 246 -5.40 -16.38 -10.11
N THR A 247 -4.83 -16.18 -11.31
CA THR A 247 -5.53 -15.49 -12.40
C THR A 247 -6.80 -16.28 -12.72
N ASP A 248 -7.91 -15.83 -12.17
CA ASP A 248 -9.19 -16.48 -12.35
C ASP A 248 -10.21 -15.39 -12.55
N ALA A 249 -10.71 -15.34 -13.78
CA ALA A 249 -11.70 -14.37 -14.19
C ALA A 249 -12.97 -14.44 -13.37
N ARG A 250 -13.27 -15.57 -12.70
CA ARG A 250 -14.49 -15.71 -11.90
C ARG A 250 -14.56 -14.69 -10.77
N ILE A 251 -13.44 -14.44 -10.08
CA ILE A 251 -13.44 -13.44 -9.01
C ILE A 251 -13.60 -12.04 -9.61
N VAL A 252 -12.85 -11.78 -10.69
CA VAL A 252 -12.86 -10.46 -11.35
C VAL A 252 -14.24 -10.14 -11.93
N ASP A 253 -14.91 -11.10 -12.55
CA ASP A 253 -16.28 -11.00 -13.08
C ASP A 253 -17.27 -10.61 -12.00
N LYS A 254 -17.19 -11.30 -10.86
CA LYS A 254 -18.03 -10.97 -9.70
C LYS A 254 -17.76 -9.58 -9.17
N LEU A 255 -16.49 -9.16 -9.09
CA LEU A 255 -16.14 -7.80 -8.67
C LEU A 255 -16.63 -6.76 -9.69
N GLY A 256 -16.55 -7.07 -10.98
CA GLY A 256 -17.02 -6.22 -12.08
C GLY A 256 -18.52 -5.93 -12.01
N ASP A 257 -19.30 -6.90 -11.53
CA ASP A 257 -20.74 -6.79 -11.32
C ASP A 257 -21.14 -6.00 -10.06
N LEU A 258 -20.21 -5.79 -9.11
CA LEU A 258 -20.50 -5.08 -7.86
C LEU A 258 -20.69 -3.58 -8.11
N GLN A 259 -21.94 -3.13 -8.07
CA GLN A 259 -22.31 -1.73 -8.25
C GLN A 259 -21.66 -0.78 -7.23
N GLY A 260 -21.26 -1.26 -6.05
CA GLY A 260 -20.66 -0.42 -5.01
C GLY A 260 -19.15 -0.25 -5.07
N ILE A 261 -18.46 -0.98 -5.96
CA ILE A 261 -17.00 -1.07 -5.91
C ILE A 261 -16.34 0.22 -6.43
N GLU A 262 -15.47 0.80 -5.62
CA GLU A 262 -14.76 2.06 -5.88
C GLU A 262 -13.24 1.85 -5.91
N ASP A 263 -12.70 0.84 -5.21
CA ASP A 263 -11.26 0.55 -5.12
C ASP A 263 -11.03 -0.95 -5.23
N VAL A 264 -10.20 -1.36 -6.19
CA VAL A 264 -9.86 -2.76 -6.44
C VAL A 264 -8.35 -2.89 -6.50
N THR A 265 -7.78 -3.65 -5.57
CA THR A 265 -6.40 -4.10 -5.65
C THR A 265 -6.31 -5.61 -5.78
N LEU A 266 -5.64 -6.07 -6.82
CA LEU A 266 -5.49 -7.49 -7.14
C LEU A 266 -4.02 -7.79 -7.36
N GLN A 267 -3.48 -8.74 -6.59
CA GLN A 267 -2.16 -9.30 -6.85
C GLN A 267 -2.31 -10.66 -7.51
N PHE A 268 -1.96 -10.75 -8.79
CA PHE A 268 -2.04 -11.98 -9.56
C PHE A 268 -0.82 -12.86 -9.37
N ASN A 269 -1.09 -14.15 -9.26
CA ASN A 269 -0.15 -15.25 -9.25
C ASN A 269 -0.16 -15.96 -10.61
N ARG A 270 0.57 -17.07 -10.75
CA ARG A 270 0.79 -17.75 -12.03
C ARG A 270 -0.52 -18.35 -12.49
N GLY A 271 -0.93 -18.09 -13.72
CA GLY A 271 -2.08 -18.75 -14.30
C GLY A 271 -2.46 -18.17 -15.66
N ASP A 272 -3.56 -18.67 -16.19
CA ASP A 272 -4.11 -18.26 -17.48
C ASP A 272 -4.92 -16.96 -17.35
N THR A 273 -4.66 -15.99 -18.22
CA THR A 273 -5.34 -14.70 -18.28
C THR A 273 -6.47 -14.69 -19.33
N PHE A 274 -6.58 -15.73 -20.17
CA PHE A 274 -7.56 -15.80 -21.26
C PHE A 274 -9.01 -15.63 -20.79
N ASP A 275 -9.34 -16.06 -19.57
CA ASP A 275 -10.71 -15.93 -19.08
C ASP A 275 -11.08 -14.47 -18.74
N ILE A 276 -10.11 -13.60 -18.47
CA ILE A 276 -10.35 -12.17 -18.16
C ILE A 276 -10.87 -11.43 -19.40
N GLU A 277 -10.51 -11.88 -20.61
CA GLU A 277 -11.01 -11.30 -21.87
C GLU A 277 -12.54 -11.41 -22.01
N ARG A 278 -13.17 -12.33 -21.28
CA ARG A 278 -14.62 -12.57 -21.32
C ARG A 278 -15.44 -11.61 -20.45
N LEU A 279 -14.80 -10.74 -19.67
CA LEU A 279 -15.51 -9.77 -18.84
C LEU A 279 -16.37 -8.84 -19.72
N PRO A 280 -17.62 -8.54 -19.32
CA PRO A 280 -18.44 -7.57 -20.02
C PRO A 280 -17.78 -6.19 -20.05
N GLU A 281 -17.94 -5.44 -21.15
CA GLU A 281 -17.46 -4.05 -21.27
C GLU A 281 -18.12 -3.09 -20.26
N THR A 282 -19.23 -3.52 -19.65
CA THR A 282 -19.96 -2.77 -18.62
C THR A 282 -19.46 -3.03 -17.19
N SER A 283 -18.36 -3.75 -17.04
CA SER A 283 -17.82 -4.09 -15.71
C SER A 283 -17.29 -2.83 -15.00
N PHE A 284 -17.28 -2.86 -13.66
CA PHE A 284 -16.63 -1.85 -12.83
C PHE A 284 -17.14 -0.41 -13.05
N ALA A 285 -18.45 -0.22 -13.13
CA ALA A 285 -19.07 1.06 -13.49
C ALA A 285 -18.79 2.23 -12.53
N ASN A 286 -18.42 1.97 -11.27
CA ASN A 286 -18.14 2.99 -10.25
C ASN A 286 -16.68 3.02 -9.75
N LEU A 287 -15.80 2.29 -10.42
CA LEU A 287 -14.41 2.14 -10.01
C LEU A 287 -13.63 3.46 -10.13
N LYS A 288 -12.98 3.87 -9.05
CA LYS A 288 -12.16 5.08 -8.98
C LYS A 288 -10.67 4.75 -8.88
N ARG A 289 -10.33 3.62 -8.28
CA ARG A 289 -8.94 3.22 -8.06
C ARG A 289 -8.76 1.76 -8.46
N ILE A 290 -7.71 1.50 -9.20
CA ILE A 290 -7.28 0.16 -9.54
C ILE A 290 -5.79 -0.01 -9.27
N CYS A 291 -5.44 -1.11 -8.62
CA CYS A 291 -4.06 -1.55 -8.46
C CYS A 291 -3.93 -3.01 -8.90
N LEU A 292 -3.16 -3.26 -9.96
CA LEU A 292 -2.91 -4.59 -10.50
C LEU A 292 -1.42 -4.90 -10.34
N GLN A 293 -1.11 -5.90 -9.52
CA GLN A 293 0.25 -6.37 -9.28
C GLN A 293 0.41 -7.78 -9.82
N THR A 294 1.60 -8.14 -10.28
CA THR A 294 1.85 -9.49 -10.79
C THR A 294 3.24 -9.99 -10.42
N ASP A 295 3.29 -11.21 -9.92
CA ASP A 295 4.55 -11.89 -9.64
C ASP A 295 5.20 -12.48 -10.92
N TRP A 296 4.52 -12.40 -12.06
CA TRP A 296 4.91 -13.02 -13.33
C TRP A 296 4.69 -12.04 -14.45
N LEU A 297 5.78 -11.42 -14.84
CA LEU A 297 5.78 -10.23 -15.68
C LEU A 297 5.44 -10.62 -17.12
N ASP A 298 6.01 -11.71 -17.63
CA ASP A 298 6.08 -12.06 -19.05
C ASP A 298 4.73 -12.35 -19.77
N THR A 299 3.58 -12.35 -19.07
CA THR A 299 2.31 -12.85 -19.65
C THR A 299 1.05 -12.02 -19.36
N LEU A 300 1.13 -10.98 -18.53
CA LEU A 300 -0.08 -10.21 -18.18
C LEU A 300 -0.24 -9.02 -19.12
N ASP A 301 -1.08 -9.17 -20.14
CA ASP A 301 -1.60 -8.04 -20.88
C ASP A 301 -2.69 -7.34 -20.04
N THR A 302 -2.27 -6.27 -19.37
CA THR A 302 -3.11 -5.46 -18.48
C THR A 302 -4.04 -4.51 -19.23
N ILE A 303 -3.81 -4.29 -20.53
CA ILE A 303 -4.66 -3.45 -21.38
C ILE A 303 -6.06 -4.07 -21.45
N PHE A 304 -6.15 -5.39 -21.60
CA PHE A 304 -7.45 -6.06 -21.66
C PHE A 304 -8.27 -5.85 -20.41
N PHE A 305 -7.67 -5.80 -19.22
CA PHE A 305 -8.43 -5.53 -18.00
C PHE A 305 -9.02 -4.11 -18.02
N LEU A 306 -8.18 -3.10 -18.31
CA LEU A 306 -8.63 -1.70 -18.30
C LEU A 306 -9.68 -1.43 -19.38
N ASP A 307 -9.61 -2.10 -20.53
CA ASP A 307 -10.63 -2.00 -21.58
C ASP A 307 -12.03 -2.42 -21.09
N LYS A 308 -12.12 -3.27 -20.06
CA LYS A 308 -13.39 -3.70 -19.46
C LYS A 308 -13.90 -2.79 -18.36
N VAL A 309 -13.13 -1.78 -17.95
CA VAL A 309 -13.57 -0.81 -16.95
C VAL A 309 -14.44 0.26 -17.61
N SER A 310 -15.72 0.24 -17.28
CA SER A 310 -16.71 1.21 -17.80
C SER A 310 -16.82 2.50 -17.00
N SER A 311 -16.19 2.58 -15.82
CA SER A 311 -16.26 3.77 -14.96
C SER A 311 -15.75 5.02 -15.68
N GLY A 312 -16.51 6.11 -15.63
CA GLY A 312 -16.06 7.45 -16.02
C GLY A 312 -15.40 8.23 -14.89
N ALA A 313 -15.22 7.63 -13.71
CA ALA A 313 -14.74 8.28 -12.49
C ALA A 313 -13.36 7.76 -12.04
N MET A 314 -12.56 7.18 -12.94
CA MET A 314 -11.24 6.67 -12.60
C MET A 314 -10.30 7.82 -12.19
N GLU A 315 -9.73 7.72 -11.00
CA GLU A 315 -8.81 8.69 -10.39
C GLU A 315 -7.40 8.13 -10.27
N SER A 316 -7.23 6.81 -10.09
CA SER A 316 -5.94 6.18 -9.82
C SER A 316 -5.78 4.85 -10.55
N ILE A 317 -4.69 4.73 -11.31
CA ILE A 317 -4.27 3.49 -11.96
C ILE A 317 -2.85 3.17 -11.48
N VAL A 318 -2.67 2.01 -10.88
CA VAL A 318 -1.37 1.46 -10.47
C VAL A 318 -1.23 0.07 -11.09
N VAL A 319 -0.26 -0.14 -11.98
CA VAL A 319 -0.17 -1.38 -12.74
C VAL A 319 1.28 -1.83 -12.89
N GLU A 320 1.55 -3.08 -12.54
CA GLU A 320 2.76 -3.79 -12.94
C GLU A 320 2.48 -4.60 -14.21
N ALA A 321 3.23 -4.34 -15.29
CA ALA A 321 3.04 -5.01 -16.57
C ALA A 321 4.39 -5.35 -17.22
N SER A 322 4.44 -6.45 -17.97
CA SER A 322 5.46 -6.56 -19.03
C SER A 322 4.87 -5.89 -20.26
N SER A 323 5.42 -4.76 -20.67
CA SER A 323 4.96 -4.06 -21.86
C SER A 323 6.12 -3.74 -22.79
N SER A 324 5.89 -4.03 -24.07
CA SER A 324 6.57 -3.37 -25.19
C SER A 324 6.12 -1.91 -25.30
N GLY A 325 6.86 -1.07 -26.02
CA GLY A 325 6.41 0.32 -26.23
C GLY A 325 5.12 0.44 -27.04
N GLU A 326 4.85 -0.49 -27.95
CA GLU A 326 3.57 -0.54 -28.67
C GLU A 326 2.40 -0.79 -27.71
N GLU A 327 2.54 -1.76 -26.81
CA GLU A 327 1.55 -2.03 -25.76
C GLU A 327 1.40 -0.83 -24.82
N LEU A 328 2.50 -0.22 -24.38
CA LEU A 328 2.46 0.98 -23.54
C LEU A 328 1.76 2.15 -24.25
N GLY A 329 2.01 2.33 -25.55
CA GLY A 329 1.36 3.35 -26.37
C GLY A 329 -0.15 3.12 -26.48
N HIS A 330 -0.58 1.88 -26.73
CA HIS A 330 -2.00 1.51 -26.72
C HIS A 330 -2.64 1.69 -25.34
N PHE A 331 -1.93 1.30 -24.29
CA PHE A 331 -2.37 1.47 -22.90
C PHE A 331 -2.59 2.95 -22.55
N ASN A 332 -1.60 3.80 -22.84
CA ASN A 332 -1.68 5.25 -22.63
C ASN A 332 -2.82 5.88 -23.44
N ALA A 333 -3.01 5.46 -24.70
CA ALA A 333 -4.10 5.95 -25.55
C ALA A 333 -5.48 5.56 -25.01
N LEU A 334 -5.65 4.33 -24.54
CA LEU A 334 -6.87 3.88 -23.89
C LEU A 334 -7.17 4.74 -22.65
N VAL A 335 -6.19 4.92 -21.78
CA VAL A 335 -6.31 5.69 -20.53
C VAL A 335 -6.70 7.14 -20.81
N ALA A 336 -6.02 7.80 -21.75
CA ALA A 336 -6.31 9.17 -22.15
C ALA A 336 -7.73 9.32 -22.70
N SER A 337 -8.14 8.39 -23.57
CA SER A 337 -9.46 8.43 -24.22
C SER A 337 -10.62 8.29 -23.23
N ARG A 338 -10.42 7.57 -22.10
CA ARG A 338 -11.48 7.30 -21.12
C ARG A 338 -11.43 8.22 -19.90
N TRP A 339 -10.26 8.60 -19.44
CA TRP A 339 -10.06 9.19 -18.10
C TRP A 339 -9.22 10.46 -18.08
N SER A 340 -8.97 11.10 -19.23
CA SER A 340 -8.25 12.38 -19.33
C SER A 340 -8.78 13.48 -18.40
N THR A 341 -10.06 13.46 -18.06
CA THR A 341 -10.68 14.49 -17.22
C THR A 341 -10.68 14.18 -15.72
N THR A 342 -10.43 12.94 -15.31
CA THR A 342 -10.57 12.48 -13.92
C THR A 342 -9.30 11.91 -13.31
N LEU A 343 -8.39 11.39 -14.14
CA LEU A 343 -7.18 10.70 -13.68
C LEU A 343 -6.23 11.66 -12.95
N GLN A 344 -5.89 11.30 -11.72
CA GLN A 344 -4.99 12.05 -10.84
C GLN A 344 -3.68 11.30 -10.57
N GLN A 345 -3.73 9.97 -10.53
CA GLN A 345 -2.59 9.11 -10.26
C GLN A 345 -2.42 8.07 -11.37
N TYR A 346 -1.24 8.05 -11.96
CA TYR A 346 -0.86 7.09 -12.97
C TYR A 346 0.52 6.51 -12.65
N ASP A 347 0.54 5.24 -12.29
CA ASP A 347 1.74 4.53 -11.84
C ASP A 347 1.85 3.21 -12.60
N VAL A 348 2.84 3.12 -13.49
CA VAL A 348 3.03 1.97 -14.36
C VAL A 348 4.48 1.52 -14.26
N ILE A 349 4.67 0.28 -13.82
CA ILE A 349 5.99 -0.36 -13.78
C ILE A 349 6.06 -1.31 -14.97
N CYS A 350 6.89 -0.95 -15.96
CA CYS A 350 7.10 -1.77 -17.15
C CYS A 350 8.37 -2.60 -17.03
N HIS A 351 8.19 -3.91 -17.06
CA HIS A 351 9.28 -4.86 -16.99
C HIS A 351 9.82 -5.22 -18.38
N ALA A 352 11.12 -5.50 -18.46
CA ALA A 352 11.76 -5.87 -19.72
C ALA A 352 11.35 -7.27 -20.17
N LEU A 353 10.95 -7.41 -21.43
CA LEU A 353 10.70 -8.70 -22.06
C LEU A 353 11.97 -9.58 -22.03
N PRO A 354 11.84 -10.89 -21.76
CA PRO A 354 12.94 -11.84 -21.88
C PRO A 354 13.57 -11.77 -23.28
N GLY A 355 14.82 -11.30 -23.37
CA GLY A 355 15.56 -11.16 -24.64
C GLY A 355 15.76 -9.72 -25.13
N ALA A 356 14.91 -8.76 -24.72
CA ALA A 356 15.10 -7.34 -25.06
C ALA A 356 16.43 -6.80 -24.51
N VAL A 357 16.89 -7.33 -23.37
CA VAL A 357 18.17 -6.99 -22.75
C VAL A 357 19.37 -7.27 -23.68
N GLN A 358 19.28 -8.28 -24.56
CA GLN A 358 20.38 -8.59 -25.49
C GLN A 358 20.47 -7.57 -26.63
N GLN A 359 19.34 -6.94 -27.00
CA GLN A 359 19.28 -5.94 -28.07
C GLN A 359 19.87 -4.58 -27.65
N LEU A 360 19.92 -4.28 -26.35
CA LEU A 360 20.58 -3.08 -25.81
C LEU A 360 22.10 -3.03 -26.02
N SER A 361 22.69 -4.11 -26.55
CA SER A 361 24.13 -4.18 -26.84
C SER A 361 24.50 -3.48 -28.15
N ASP A 362 23.52 -3.11 -28.98
CA ASP A 362 23.74 -2.44 -30.26
C ASP A 362 23.50 -0.93 -30.13
N PRO A 363 24.56 -0.10 -30.03
CA PRO A 363 24.44 1.35 -29.88
C PRO A 363 23.87 2.05 -31.13
N ASP A 364 23.82 1.37 -32.28
CA ASP A 364 23.27 1.92 -33.54
C ASP A 364 21.80 1.53 -33.75
N ALA A 365 21.20 0.76 -32.84
CA ALA A 365 19.78 0.44 -32.90
C ALA A 365 18.95 1.67 -32.46
N ASP A 366 18.54 2.47 -33.44
CA ASP A 366 17.56 3.58 -33.34
C ASP A 366 16.16 3.14 -32.83
N THR A 367 16.05 1.95 -32.27
CA THR A 367 14.82 1.30 -31.83
C THR A 367 14.87 1.06 -30.32
N TRP A 368 14.83 2.15 -29.54
CA TRP A 368 14.44 2.03 -28.13
C TRP A 368 13.05 1.39 -28.06
N PRO A 369 12.81 0.44 -27.14
CA PRO A 369 11.54 -0.27 -27.10
C PRO A 369 10.35 0.66 -26.82
N VAL A 370 10.55 1.74 -26.07
CA VAL A 370 9.57 2.80 -25.79
C VAL A 370 10.05 4.12 -26.38
N LYS A 371 9.19 4.74 -27.17
CA LYS A 371 9.40 6.05 -27.78
C LYS A 371 8.59 7.10 -27.03
N TRP A 372 9.02 8.37 -27.15
CA TRP A 372 8.25 9.49 -26.62
C TRP A 372 6.80 9.52 -27.11
N SER A 373 6.56 9.16 -28.38
CA SER A 373 5.22 9.08 -28.96
C SER A 373 4.26 8.19 -28.16
N ASP A 374 4.78 7.13 -27.54
CA ASP A 374 4.00 6.16 -26.79
C ASP A 374 3.48 6.78 -25.49
N MET A 375 4.16 7.80 -24.96
CA MET A 375 3.78 8.53 -23.74
C MET A 375 2.86 9.71 -24.00
N THR A 376 2.88 10.28 -25.21
CA THR A 376 2.12 11.49 -25.54
C THR A 376 0.63 11.44 -25.20
N PRO A 377 -0.10 10.30 -25.33
CA PRO A 377 -1.52 10.29 -25.01
C PRO A 377 -1.81 10.63 -23.54
N VAL A 378 -0.97 10.18 -22.60
CA VAL A 378 -1.22 10.41 -21.16
C VAL A 378 -1.13 11.89 -20.77
N LEU A 379 -0.55 12.73 -21.62
CA LEU A 379 -0.48 14.17 -21.41
C LEU A 379 -1.85 14.87 -21.53
N GLU A 380 -2.85 14.20 -22.09
CA GLU A 380 -4.24 14.68 -22.12
C GLU A 380 -4.89 14.65 -20.72
N CYS A 381 -4.30 13.95 -19.76
CA CYS A 381 -4.79 13.80 -18.39
C CYS A 381 -4.46 15.01 -17.50
N HIS A 382 -5.04 16.17 -17.76
CA HIS A 382 -4.66 17.45 -17.13
C HIS A 382 -4.87 17.54 -15.60
N GLN A 383 -5.61 16.61 -15.00
CA GLN A 383 -5.79 16.53 -13.53
C GLN A 383 -4.68 15.74 -12.83
N MET A 384 -3.71 15.22 -13.58
CA MET A 384 -2.65 14.38 -13.05
C MET A 384 -1.76 15.11 -12.04
N GLN A 385 -1.56 14.47 -10.89
CA GLN A 385 -0.69 14.91 -9.79
C GLN A 385 0.48 13.96 -9.60
N LEU A 386 0.32 12.68 -9.93
CA LEU A 386 1.36 11.67 -9.87
C LEU A 386 1.46 10.98 -11.22
N LEU A 387 2.61 11.13 -11.87
CA LEU A 387 2.98 10.41 -13.08
C LEU A 387 4.23 9.58 -12.80
N LYS A 388 4.09 8.26 -12.77
CA LYS A 388 5.18 7.30 -12.70
C LYS A 388 5.08 6.31 -13.84
N ILE A 389 6.09 6.31 -14.70
CA ILE A 389 6.28 5.32 -15.74
C ILE A 389 7.70 4.82 -15.54
N GLU A 390 7.84 3.79 -14.71
CA GLU A 390 9.11 3.20 -14.33
C GLU A 390 9.50 2.11 -15.32
N LEU A 391 10.61 2.30 -16.02
CA LEU A 391 10.96 1.46 -17.15
C LEU A 391 12.28 0.74 -16.90
N GLN A 392 12.35 -0.56 -17.19
CA GLN A 392 13.60 -1.32 -17.08
C GLN A 392 14.67 -0.93 -18.12
N TYR A 393 14.36 -0.01 -19.04
CA TYR A 393 15.27 0.49 -20.06
C TYR A 393 15.07 2.00 -20.24
N PRO A 394 16.06 2.71 -20.80
CA PRO A 394 15.94 4.14 -21.04
C PRO A 394 14.85 4.49 -22.05
N VAL A 395 14.28 5.69 -21.90
CA VAL A 395 13.33 6.28 -22.85
C VAL A 395 14.02 7.35 -23.66
N ASP A 396 13.63 7.45 -24.93
CA ASP A 396 14.01 8.56 -25.79
C ASP A 396 13.26 9.85 -25.44
N VAL A 397 13.47 10.37 -24.22
CA VAL A 397 12.92 11.67 -23.78
C VAL A 397 13.93 12.78 -24.12
N THR A 398 13.42 13.86 -24.69
CA THR A 398 14.19 15.07 -25.03
C THR A 398 13.74 16.26 -24.17
N ASP A 399 14.53 17.34 -24.17
CA ASP A 399 14.14 18.60 -23.53
C ASP A 399 12.79 19.14 -24.03
N ASP A 400 12.51 19.03 -25.33
CA ASP A 400 11.24 19.44 -25.94
C ASP A 400 10.07 18.54 -25.49
N GLY A 401 10.33 17.25 -25.32
CA GLY A 401 9.36 16.31 -24.75
C GLY A 401 8.98 16.69 -23.31
N ILE A 402 9.97 16.98 -22.47
CA ILE A 402 9.73 17.48 -21.11
C ILE A 402 8.97 18.81 -21.13
N ALA A 403 9.33 19.74 -22.02
CA ALA A 403 8.62 21.01 -22.14
C ALA A 403 7.13 20.81 -22.48
N ALA A 404 6.82 19.90 -23.40
CA ALA A 404 5.45 19.52 -23.72
C ALA A 404 4.72 18.90 -22.52
N LEU A 405 5.38 17.99 -21.78
CA LEU A 405 4.81 17.34 -20.60
C LEU A 405 4.48 18.32 -19.49
N VAL A 406 5.42 19.19 -19.11
CA VAL A 406 5.18 20.12 -18.00
C VAL A 406 4.15 21.19 -18.37
N GLY A 407 4.06 21.55 -19.65
CA GLY A 407 3.01 22.43 -20.16
C GLY A 407 1.63 21.79 -20.12
N ALA A 408 1.54 20.48 -20.36
CA ALA A 408 0.28 19.72 -20.33
C ALA A 408 -0.18 19.33 -18.92
N LEU A 409 0.77 19.07 -18.01
CA LEU A 409 0.52 18.56 -16.65
C LEU A 409 1.07 19.50 -15.55
N PRO A 410 0.54 20.73 -15.42
CA PRO A 410 1.11 21.75 -14.52
C PRO A 410 0.94 21.46 -13.02
N ASN A 411 0.06 20.50 -12.67
CA ASN A 411 -0.27 20.16 -11.28
C ASN A 411 0.54 18.99 -10.72
N LEU A 412 1.56 18.51 -11.44
CA LEU A 412 2.38 17.39 -11.00
C LEU A 412 3.11 17.69 -9.68
N ARG A 413 3.03 16.70 -8.79
CA ARG A 413 3.76 16.62 -7.52
C ARG A 413 4.86 15.55 -7.56
N VAL A 414 4.62 14.50 -8.34
CA VAL A 414 5.55 13.38 -8.55
C VAL A 414 5.70 13.13 -10.05
N LEU A 415 6.93 13.11 -10.54
CA LEU A 415 7.25 12.80 -11.93
C LEU A 415 8.39 11.79 -12.01
N HIS A 416 8.08 10.54 -12.35
CA HIS A 416 9.07 9.49 -12.56
C HIS A 416 9.00 8.99 -14.00
N LEU A 417 10.04 9.29 -14.78
CA LEU A 417 10.21 8.84 -16.18
C LEU A 417 11.61 8.26 -16.42
N GLY A 418 12.33 7.93 -15.35
CA GLY A 418 13.68 7.39 -15.43
C GLY A 418 13.70 5.88 -15.62
N THR A 419 14.85 5.37 -16.06
CA THR A 419 15.09 3.93 -16.08
C THR A 419 15.34 3.39 -14.68
N LEU A 420 14.91 2.16 -14.41
CA LEU A 420 15.23 1.40 -13.19
C LEU A 420 16.57 0.64 -13.30
N ARG A 421 17.25 0.70 -14.45
CA ARG A 421 18.51 0.00 -14.68
C ARG A 421 19.66 0.94 -14.93
N VAL A 422 20.78 0.68 -14.24
CA VAL A 422 22.04 1.34 -14.55
C VAL A 422 22.47 0.98 -15.97
N CYS A 423 22.61 1.99 -16.82
CA CYS A 423 23.17 1.85 -18.15
C CYS A 423 24.52 2.59 -18.22
N HIS A 424 25.49 1.99 -18.91
CA HIS A 424 26.77 2.67 -19.14
C HIS A 424 26.56 3.83 -20.12
N ALA A 425 27.29 4.94 -19.91
CA ALA A 425 27.18 6.15 -20.72
C ALA A 425 27.54 5.95 -22.21
N ASN A 426 28.27 4.88 -22.55
CA ASN A 426 28.55 4.49 -23.94
C ASN A 426 27.40 3.71 -24.60
N VAL A 427 26.47 3.17 -23.81
CA VAL A 427 25.27 2.47 -24.29
C VAL A 427 24.10 3.45 -24.40
N PHE A 428 23.93 4.30 -23.40
CA PHE A 428 22.87 5.29 -23.38
C PHE A 428 23.39 6.63 -22.88
N LYS A 429 23.10 7.68 -23.65
CA LYS A 429 23.29 9.06 -23.24
C LYS A 429 21.91 9.73 -23.16
N PRO A 430 21.47 10.19 -21.99
CA PRO A 430 20.22 10.95 -21.89
C PRO A 430 20.23 12.15 -22.84
N LYS A 431 19.13 12.35 -23.58
CA LYS A 431 18.94 13.54 -24.44
C LYS A 431 18.34 14.72 -23.67
N THR A 432 17.87 14.47 -22.45
CA THR A 432 17.46 15.44 -21.44
C THR A 432 18.69 16.08 -20.79
N THR A 433 18.69 17.41 -20.71
CA THR A 433 19.80 18.22 -20.18
C THR A 433 19.34 19.08 -19.01
N VAL A 434 20.23 19.89 -18.44
CA VAL A 434 19.88 20.88 -17.40
C VAL A 434 18.79 21.86 -17.87
N ARG A 435 18.63 22.07 -19.19
CA ARG A 435 17.57 22.92 -19.73
C ARG A 435 16.17 22.39 -19.43
N CYS A 436 15.96 21.07 -19.42
CA CYS A 436 14.66 20.52 -19.03
C CYS A 436 14.36 20.74 -17.55
N LEU A 437 15.38 20.66 -16.69
CA LEU A 437 15.26 20.95 -15.25
C LEU A 437 14.87 22.41 -15.01
N ARG A 438 15.42 23.34 -15.80
CA ARG A 438 14.98 24.74 -15.78
C ARG A 438 13.49 24.85 -16.09
N THR A 439 13.04 24.22 -17.17
CA THR A 439 11.64 24.21 -17.59
C THR A 439 10.72 23.61 -16.51
N ILE A 440 11.14 22.51 -15.87
CA ILE A 440 10.46 21.90 -14.72
C ILE A 440 10.37 22.88 -13.54
N ALA A 441 11.48 23.49 -13.13
CA ALA A 441 11.53 24.41 -11.99
C ALA A 441 10.58 25.62 -12.18
N HIS A 442 10.47 26.13 -13.40
CA HIS A 442 9.60 27.26 -13.73
C HIS A 442 8.11 26.88 -13.81
N THR A 443 7.80 25.67 -14.29
CA THR A 443 6.43 25.29 -14.67
C THR A 443 5.75 24.44 -13.60
N LEU A 444 6.44 23.44 -13.07
CA LEU A 444 5.90 22.49 -12.09
C LEU A 444 6.11 23.00 -10.66
N THR A 445 5.33 24.01 -10.30
CA THR A 445 5.45 24.68 -9.00
C THR A 445 5.16 23.78 -7.80
N TYR A 446 4.49 22.64 -7.98
CA TYR A 446 4.15 21.72 -6.91
C TYR A 446 5.02 20.45 -6.88
N LEU A 447 6.02 20.35 -7.77
CA LEU A 447 6.85 19.15 -7.87
C LEU A 447 7.74 18.99 -6.63
N GLU A 448 7.57 17.86 -5.96
CA GLU A 448 8.28 17.48 -4.74
C GLU A 448 9.22 16.29 -4.97
N ASP A 449 8.91 15.45 -5.96
CA ASP A 449 9.54 14.15 -6.19
C ASP A 449 9.81 13.95 -7.69
N LEU A 450 11.08 13.80 -8.07
CA LEU A 450 11.53 13.74 -9.47
C LEU A 450 12.49 12.57 -9.70
N MET A 451 12.10 11.63 -10.56
CA MET A 451 13.00 10.63 -11.15
C MET A 451 13.10 10.87 -12.65
N LEU A 452 14.28 11.25 -13.12
CA LEU A 452 14.54 11.52 -14.53
C LEU A 452 16.02 11.27 -14.84
N ASP A 453 16.28 10.53 -15.91
CA ASP A 453 17.64 10.41 -16.45
C ASP A 453 18.01 11.75 -17.09
N VAL A 454 19.13 12.36 -16.67
CA VAL A 454 19.55 13.69 -17.13
C VAL A 454 21.05 13.67 -17.39
N ASP A 455 21.48 14.28 -18.49
CA ASP A 455 22.88 14.55 -18.77
C ASP A 455 23.41 15.70 -17.87
N ILE A 456 23.53 15.42 -16.57
CA ILE A 456 24.10 16.37 -15.59
C ILE A 456 25.60 16.55 -15.83
N GLY A 457 26.25 15.64 -16.56
CA GLY A 457 27.66 15.71 -16.90
C GLY A 457 28.00 16.62 -18.07
N ASP A 458 27.01 17.16 -18.79
CA ASP A 458 27.25 18.04 -19.94
C ASP A 458 27.99 19.33 -19.50
N THR A 459 29.26 19.42 -19.87
CA THR A 459 30.11 20.58 -19.56
C THR A 459 29.78 21.81 -20.39
N SER A 460 28.90 21.70 -21.40
CA SER A 460 28.44 22.83 -22.20
C SER A 460 27.43 23.73 -21.46
N VAL A 461 26.82 23.22 -20.40
CA VAL A 461 25.92 23.97 -19.52
C VAL A 461 26.74 24.90 -18.62
N ASP A 462 26.46 26.20 -18.70
CA ASP A 462 27.11 27.20 -17.85
C ASP A 462 26.49 27.27 -16.44
N GLU A 463 27.16 27.99 -15.55
CA GLU A 463 26.75 28.10 -14.15
C GLU A 463 25.44 28.88 -13.98
N GLU A 464 25.17 29.85 -14.85
CA GLU A 464 23.95 30.66 -14.81
C GLU A 464 22.72 29.81 -15.19
N GLU A 465 22.86 28.90 -16.15
CA GLU A 465 21.82 27.92 -16.50
C GLU A 465 21.50 26.97 -15.34
N ILE A 466 22.52 26.55 -14.58
CA ILE A 466 22.34 25.70 -13.40
C ILE A 466 21.62 26.45 -12.28
N GLU A 467 22.02 27.68 -11.99
CA GLU A 467 21.36 28.52 -10.98
C GLU A 467 19.92 28.84 -11.36
N ALA A 468 19.65 29.12 -12.64
CA ALA A 468 18.30 29.33 -13.15
C ALA A 468 17.42 28.06 -13.09
N ALA A 469 18.04 26.87 -13.06
CA ALA A 469 17.35 25.59 -12.92
C ALA A 469 17.16 25.15 -11.46
N ALA A 470 17.64 25.92 -10.49
CA ALA A 470 17.52 25.57 -9.09
C ALA A 470 16.06 25.47 -8.61
N ASN A 471 15.73 24.38 -7.93
CA ASN A 471 14.41 24.11 -7.40
C ASN A 471 14.50 23.62 -5.95
N SER A 472 14.16 24.50 -5.00
CA SER A 472 14.16 24.18 -3.57
C SER A 472 12.94 23.39 -3.10
N ARG A 473 11.98 23.08 -3.99
CA ARG A 473 10.78 22.31 -3.62
C ARG A 473 10.96 20.82 -3.79
N ILE A 474 11.86 20.41 -4.69
CA ILE A 474 12.24 19.02 -4.87
C ILE A 474 12.91 18.52 -3.59
N ARG A 475 12.31 17.50 -2.98
CA ARG A 475 12.75 16.85 -1.75
C ARG A 475 13.35 15.47 -1.99
N TRP A 476 13.08 14.90 -3.17
CA TRP A 476 13.64 13.65 -3.64
C TRP A 476 13.99 13.78 -5.12
N PHE A 477 15.22 13.44 -5.45
CA PHE A 477 15.68 13.36 -6.82
C PHE A 477 16.41 12.04 -7.07
N GLU A 478 16.12 11.39 -8.19
CA GLU A 478 16.84 10.19 -8.63
C GLU A 478 17.11 10.21 -10.14
N SER A 479 18.31 9.76 -10.51
CA SER A 479 18.76 9.61 -11.89
C SER A 479 19.63 8.36 -11.98
N TRP A 480 19.23 7.39 -12.81
CA TRP A 480 19.95 6.13 -12.96
C TRP A 480 20.94 6.15 -14.13
N VAL A 481 20.87 7.18 -14.97
CA VAL A 481 21.89 7.47 -15.97
C VAL A 481 22.25 8.95 -15.97
N ILE A 482 23.47 9.23 -15.55
CA ILE A 482 24.09 10.55 -15.64
C ILE A 482 24.94 10.57 -16.90
N GLY A 483 24.49 11.32 -17.90
CA GLY A 483 25.23 11.46 -19.16
C GLY A 483 26.65 12.02 -18.98
N GLY A 484 27.53 11.70 -19.93
CA GLY A 484 28.87 12.29 -20.06
C GLY A 484 29.93 11.77 -19.06
N PRO A 485 31.23 11.91 -19.37
CA PRO A 485 32.31 11.52 -18.46
C PRO A 485 32.56 12.62 -17.42
N ALA A 486 31.61 12.84 -16.50
CA ALA A 486 31.77 13.80 -15.42
C ALA A 486 32.26 13.12 -14.13
N SER A 487 33.19 13.77 -13.44
CA SER A 487 33.63 13.30 -12.13
C SER A 487 32.49 13.39 -11.12
N LYS A 488 32.45 12.45 -10.16
CA LYS A 488 31.52 12.43 -9.03
C LYS A 488 31.35 13.79 -8.35
N LYS A 489 32.48 14.49 -8.12
CA LYS A 489 32.50 15.79 -7.46
C LYS A 489 31.70 16.84 -8.24
N ILE A 490 31.87 16.89 -9.56
CA ILE A 490 31.14 17.82 -10.43
C ILE A 490 29.64 17.55 -10.35
N VAL A 491 29.24 16.28 -10.44
CA VAL A 491 27.82 15.88 -10.33
C VAL A 491 27.24 16.27 -8.98
N GLN A 492 27.93 15.96 -7.88
CA GLN A 492 27.50 16.34 -6.52
C GLN A 492 27.36 17.85 -6.35
N ASP A 493 28.33 18.62 -6.83
CA ASP A 493 28.32 20.08 -6.74
C ASP A 493 27.16 20.66 -7.56
N ARG A 494 26.90 20.15 -8.77
CA ARG A 494 25.75 20.56 -9.60
C ARG A 494 24.42 20.20 -8.96
N MET A 495 24.28 18.98 -8.42
CA MET A 495 23.05 18.55 -7.75
C MET A 495 22.70 19.40 -6.54
N ARG A 496 23.67 19.77 -5.70
CA ARG A 496 23.42 20.63 -4.54
C ARG A 496 22.95 22.03 -4.95
N LYS A 497 23.40 22.53 -6.11
CA LYS A 497 22.95 23.81 -6.65
C LYS A 497 21.55 23.71 -7.25
N LEU A 498 21.29 22.65 -8.01
CA LEU A 498 19.98 22.38 -8.61
C LEU A 498 18.91 22.11 -7.56
N PHE A 499 19.24 21.39 -6.49
CA PHE A 499 18.28 20.94 -5.48
C PHE A 499 18.79 21.26 -4.07
N PRO A 500 18.74 22.54 -3.65
CA PRO A 500 19.34 23.00 -2.40
C PRO A 500 18.68 22.42 -1.14
N SER A 501 17.51 21.79 -1.28
CA SER A 501 16.78 21.12 -0.19
C SER A 501 17.23 19.68 0.07
N LEU A 502 18.03 19.09 -0.82
CA LEU A 502 18.58 17.75 -0.62
C LEU A 502 19.74 17.84 0.38
N VAL A 503 19.60 17.17 1.51
CA VAL A 503 20.64 17.14 2.55
C VAL A 503 21.66 16.08 2.24
N ASP A 504 21.18 14.90 1.82
CA ASP A 504 22.00 13.80 1.40
C ASP A 504 22.02 13.72 -0.13
N VAL A 505 23.21 13.72 -0.72
CA VAL A 505 23.43 13.50 -2.16
C VAL A 505 24.41 12.36 -2.35
N PHE A 506 23.90 11.24 -2.85
CA PHE A 506 24.68 10.05 -3.17
C PHE A 506 24.91 9.98 -4.68
N VAL A 507 26.13 9.66 -5.07
CA VAL A 507 26.52 9.42 -6.46
C VAL A 507 27.28 8.09 -6.45
N TYR A 508 26.82 7.14 -7.26
CA TYR A 508 27.40 5.80 -7.34
C TYR A 508 28.24 5.66 -8.60
N ASP A 509 29.39 5.00 -8.44
CA ASP A 509 30.45 4.94 -9.44
C ASP A 509 30.61 3.50 -9.97
N MET A 510 30.97 3.40 -11.25
CA MET A 510 31.76 2.30 -11.80
C MET A 510 32.97 2.95 -12.49
N ASP A 511 34.18 2.53 -12.13
CA ASP A 511 35.44 3.02 -12.73
C ASP A 511 35.66 4.55 -12.70
N ASP A 512 35.40 5.19 -11.54
CA ASP A 512 35.57 6.65 -11.30
C ASP A 512 34.69 7.58 -12.16
N VAL A 513 33.72 7.04 -12.91
CA VAL A 513 32.70 7.78 -13.65
C VAL A 513 31.36 7.67 -12.93
N ALA A 514 30.67 8.80 -12.75
CA ALA A 514 29.34 8.83 -12.14
C ALA A 514 28.32 8.21 -13.11
N HIS A 515 27.61 7.19 -12.65
CA HIS A 515 26.54 6.55 -13.44
C HIS A 515 25.16 6.88 -12.91
N THR A 516 25.01 6.96 -11.58
CA THR A 516 23.73 7.23 -10.94
C THR A 516 23.87 8.25 -9.83
N ALA A 517 22.80 8.98 -9.55
CA ALA A 517 22.73 9.89 -8.42
C ALA A 517 21.34 9.91 -7.82
N CYS A 518 21.30 10.02 -6.50
CA CYS A 518 20.07 10.22 -5.75
C CYS A 518 20.29 11.19 -4.59
N GLY A 519 19.24 11.84 -4.12
CA GLY A 519 19.31 12.65 -2.93
C GLY A 519 17.96 12.92 -2.27
N ASN A 520 18.00 13.11 -0.96
CA ASN A 520 16.83 13.24 -0.08
C ASN A 520 16.99 14.41 0.90
N ALA A 521 15.88 15.03 1.31
CA ALA A 521 15.86 15.98 2.43
C ALA A 521 15.76 15.29 3.80
N ASP A 522 16.30 15.89 4.88
CA ASP A 522 16.34 15.32 6.25
C ASP A 522 14.97 14.89 6.81
N ASP A 523 13.94 15.72 6.57
CA ASP A 523 12.57 15.48 7.00
C ASP A 523 11.75 14.70 5.96
N TYR A 524 12.36 14.42 4.80
CA TYR A 524 11.83 13.46 3.84
C TYR A 524 12.23 12.06 4.32
N VAL A 525 11.65 11.67 5.47
CA VAL A 525 11.26 10.27 5.60
C VAL A 525 10.42 10.06 4.37
N LEU A 526 10.84 9.20 3.44
CA LEU A 526 9.98 8.72 2.37
C LEU A 526 8.62 8.49 3.05
N GLY A 527 7.68 9.41 2.86
CA GLY A 527 6.27 9.22 3.21
C GLY A 527 5.66 8.24 2.21
N HIS A 528 6.41 7.98 1.14
CA HIS A 528 6.47 6.79 0.31
C HIS A 528 7.52 5.77 0.77
N LYS A 529 7.89 5.73 2.06
CA LYS A 529 8.06 4.42 2.68
C LYS A 529 6.74 3.83 2.32
N GLU A 530 6.78 2.71 1.65
CA GLU A 530 5.79 1.70 1.88
C GLU A 530 5.45 1.74 3.41
N GLU A 531 4.49 2.57 3.88
CA GLU A 531 3.25 1.95 4.22
C GLU A 531 2.99 1.16 2.97
N PRO A 532 3.26 -0.16 2.97
CA PRO A 532 2.70 -0.93 1.90
C PRO A 532 1.26 -0.41 1.76
N PHE A 533 0.68 -0.40 0.58
CA PHE A 533 -0.77 -0.14 0.46
C PHE A 533 -1.64 -1.03 1.41
N TRP A 534 -0.99 -1.90 2.18
CA TRP A 534 -1.25 -2.69 3.37
C TRP A 534 -0.84 -2.01 4.72
N ALA A 535 -1.65 -1.13 5.28
CA ALA A 535 -1.63 -0.85 6.73
C ALA A 535 -3.03 -0.62 7.30
#